data_AF-A0A6M8WCB4-F1
#
_entry.id   AF-A0A6M8WCB4-F1
#
_cell.length_a   1.000
_cell.length_b   1.000
_cell.length_c   1.000
_cell.angle_alpha   90.00
_cell.angle_beta   90.00
_cell.angle_gamma   90.00
#
_symmetry.space_group_name_H-M   'P 1'
#
loop_
_entity.id
_entity.type
_entity.pdbx_description
1 polymer ?
#
loop_
_entity_poly.entity_id
_entity_poly.type
_entity_poly.pdbx_seq_one_letter_code
_entity_poly.pdbx_strand_id
1 'polypeptide(L)'
;MLTPEDCRALREEAVQYYHRYVALLVLEDFDRVIRDTTRNLRVLDICREFAAAEDDRMILEQFRPYITMMRARALASQALADNEPKAALHAIDEAIETLRGYFSQQDSSDLFDMSGEVQMLREMRDSLVPKLPVSQKSELRQRLQRAIEDENYELASILRDELKMLPD
;
A
#
# COMPACT_ATOMS: atom_id res chain seq x y z
N MET A 1 29.32 4.89 10.52
CA MET A 1 28.72 5.84 9.55
C MET A 1 29.19 5.45 8.16
N LEU A 2 28.32 5.54 7.16
CA LEU A 2 28.65 5.28 5.76
C LEU A 2 29.40 6.46 5.18
N THR A 3 30.46 6.16 4.43
CA THR A 3 31.20 7.16 3.67
C THR A 3 30.42 7.57 2.42
N PRO A 4 30.74 8.71 1.80
CA PRO A 4 30.13 9.09 0.51
C PRO A 4 30.32 8.03 -0.58
N GLU A 5 31.42 7.27 -0.53
CA GLU A 5 31.68 6.17 -1.46
C GLU A 5 30.72 4.99 -1.22
N ASP A 6 30.49 4.61 0.04
CA ASP A 6 29.53 3.57 0.40
C ASP A 6 28.11 3.96 -0.04
N CYS A 7 27.71 5.21 0.22
CA CYS A 7 26.42 5.75 -0.21
C CYS A 7 26.29 5.72 -1.74
N ARG A 8 27.36 6.08 -2.47
CA ARG A 8 27.38 5.99 -3.94
C ARG A 8 27.17 4.56 -4.42
N ALA A 9 27.93 3.60 -3.90
CA ALA A 9 27.81 2.20 -4.27
C ALA A 9 26.38 1.66 -4.01
N LEU A 10 25.79 2.01 -2.85
CA LEU A 10 24.41 1.64 -2.53
C LEU A 10 23.38 2.23 -3.50
N ARG A 11 23.57 3.50 -3.92
CA ARG A 11 22.73 4.14 -4.95
C ARG A 11 22.82 3.43 -6.29
N GLU A 12 24.04 3.16 -6.75
CA GLU A 12 24.29 2.47 -8.02
C GLU A 12 23.66 1.07 -8.03
N GLU A 13 23.77 0.34 -6.93
CA GLU A 13 23.09 -0.95 -6.77
C GLU A 13 21.57 -0.79 -6.75
N ALA A 14 21.02 0.20 -6.03
CA ALA A 14 19.58 0.46 -6.00
C ALA A 14 18.99 0.74 -7.40
N VAL A 15 19.75 1.40 -8.28
CA VAL A 15 19.37 1.61 -9.69
C VAL A 15 19.32 0.29 -10.47
N GLN A 16 20.25 -0.64 -10.23
CA GLN A 16 20.20 -1.96 -10.86
C GLN A 16 18.95 -2.74 -10.42
N TYR A 17 18.61 -2.69 -9.13
CA TYR A 17 17.38 -3.27 -8.61
C TYR A 17 16.13 -2.60 -9.19
N TYR A 18 16.15 -1.28 -9.42
CA TYR A 18 15.07 -0.56 -10.09
C TYR A 18 14.78 -1.12 -11.48
N HIS A 19 15.80 -1.22 -12.34
CA HIS A 19 15.63 -1.79 -13.67
C HIS A 19 15.11 -3.23 -13.60
N ARG A 20 15.59 -4.02 -12.63
CA ARG A 20 15.18 -5.41 -12.47
C ARG A 20 13.72 -5.53 -12.05
N TYR A 21 13.26 -4.81 -11.01
CA TYR A 21 11.88 -4.95 -10.55
C TYR A 21 10.86 -4.36 -11.53
N VAL A 22 11.24 -3.36 -12.34
CA VAL A 22 10.37 -2.86 -13.42
C VAL A 22 10.17 -3.93 -14.49
N ALA A 23 11.24 -4.60 -14.91
CA ALA A 23 11.14 -5.70 -15.86
C ALA A 23 10.34 -6.89 -15.29
N LEU A 24 10.59 -7.25 -14.03
CA LEU A 24 9.87 -8.34 -13.35
C LEU A 24 8.39 -8.05 -13.20
N LEU A 25 8.00 -6.79 -12.98
CA LEU A 25 6.59 -6.40 -12.92
C LEU A 25 5.88 -6.66 -14.25
N VAL A 26 6.54 -6.39 -15.38
CA VAL A 26 5.99 -6.66 -16.73
C VAL A 26 5.86 -8.16 -16.98
N LEU A 27 6.73 -8.97 -16.39
CA LEU A 27 6.69 -10.43 -16.44
C LEU A 27 5.75 -11.05 -15.40
N GLU A 28 5.08 -10.23 -14.58
CA GLU A 28 4.22 -10.67 -13.49
C GLU A 28 4.93 -11.57 -12.45
N ASP A 29 6.25 -11.46 -12.33
CA ASP A 29 7.06 -12.15 -11.31
C ASP A 29 7.04 -11.33 -10.00
N PHE A 30 5.85 -11.29 -9.39
CA PHE A 30 5.55 -10.39 -8.27
C PHE A 30 6.40 -10.67 -7.03
N ASP A 31 6.69 -11.94 -6.73
CA ASP A 31 7.59 -12.34 -5.62
C ASP A 31 8.94 -11.62 -5.70
N ARG A 32 9.54 -11.58 -6.90
CA ARG A 32 10.83 -10.93 -7.08
C ARG A 32 10.72 -9.41 -7.10
N VAL A 33 9.60 -8.84 -7.55
CA VAL A 33 9.32 -7.40 -7.41
C VAL A 33 9.26 -7.02 -5.93
N ILE A 34 8.54 -7.79 -5.12
CA ILE A 34 8.40 -7.55 -3.67
C ILE A 34 9.76 -7.65 -2.99
N ARG A 35 10.55 -8.68 -3.31
CA ARG A 35 11.91 -8.84 -2.77
C ARG A 35 12.79 -7.63 -3.09
N ASP A 36 12.78 -7.19 -4.34
CA ASP A 36 13.67 -6.15 -4.83
C ASP A 36 13.28 -4.75 -4.34
N THR A 37 11.98 -4.45 -4.30
CA THR A 37 11.47 -3.19 -3.72
C THR A 37 11.69 -3.14 -2.21
N THR A 38 11.45 -4.24 -1.48
CA THR A 38 11.76 -4.34 -0.05
C THR A 38 13.24 -4.11 0.23
N ARG A 39 14.12 -4.69 -0.59
CA ARG A 39 15.57 -4.44 -0.48
C ARG A 39 15.90 -2.97 -0.71
N ASN A 40 15.32 -2.32 -1.72
CA ASN A 40 15.59 -0.91 -2.00
C ASN A 40 15.07 0.01 -0.88
N LEU A 41 13.89 -0.26 -0.32
CA LEU A 41 13.41 0.48 0.86
C LEU A 41 14.38 0.36 2.05
N ARG A 42 14.96 -0.82 2.28
CA ARG A 42 15.99 -1.00 3.31
C ARG A 42 17.27 -0.20 3.03
N VAL A 43 17.66 -0.04 1.76
CA VAL A 43 18.80 0.81 1.40
C VAL A 43 18.52 2.27 1.72
N LEU A 44 17.31 2.76 1.42
CA LEU A 44 16.87 4.10 1.80
C LEU A 44 16.98 4.30 3.32
N ASP A 45 16.46 3.35 4.11
CA ASP A 45 16.54 3.41 5.58
C ASP A 45 18.00 3.44 6.08
N ILE A 46 18.87 2.61 5.50
CA ILE A 46 20.30 2.55 5.84
C ILE A 46 21.01 3.86 5.53
N CYS A 47 20.78 4.46 4.35
CA CYS A 47 21.38 5.74 3.99
C CYS A 47 20.88 6.86 4.91
N ARG A 48 19.57 6.90 5.18
CA ARG A 48 18.95 7.89 6.08
C ARG A 48 19.53 7.84 7.49
N GLU A 49 19.73 6.64 8.04
CA GLU A 49 20.19 6.45 9.42
C GLU A 49 21.72 6.57 9.58
N PHE A 50 22.49 6.04 8.64
CA PHE A 50 23.93 5.83 8.84
C PHE A 50 24.84 6.71 7.99
N ALA A 51 24.35 7.45 6.98
CA ALA A 51 25.22 8.28 6.16
C ALA A 51 25.89 9.41 6.95
N ALA A 52 27.17 9.67 6.64
CA ALA A 52 27.96 10.73 7.26
C ALA A 52 27.54 12.12 6.80
N ALA A 53 27.23 12.29 5.51
CA ALA A 53 26.77 13.55 4.93
C ALA A 53 25.24 13.63 4.94
N GLU A 54 24.68 14.81 5.25
CA GLU A 54 23.22 15.02 5.23
C GLU A 54 22.62 14.83 3.84
N ASP A 55 23.29 15.31 2.78
CA ASP A 55 22.81 15.14 1.41
C ASP A 55 22.60 13.66 1.06
N ASP A 56 23.52 12.79 1.50
CA ASP A 56 23.41 11.34 1.27
C ASP A 56 22.27 10.69 2.06
N ARG A 57 21.83 11.29 3.18
CA ARG A 57 20.66 10.83 3.94
C ARG A 57 19.35 11.12 3.20
N MET A 58 19.31 12.21 2.43
CA MET A 58 18.08 12.74 1.84
C MET A 58 17.90 12.38 0.37
N ILE A 59 18.99 12.25 -0.40
CA ILE A 59 18.94 12.07 -1.86
C ILE A 59 18.11 10.87 -2.33
N LEU A 60 18.03 9.81 -1.53
CA LEU A 60 17.27 8.61 -1.86
C LEU A 60 15.81 8.67 -1.40
N GLU A 61 15.47 9.53 -0.43
CA GLU A 61 14.13 9.59 0.15
C GLU A 61 13.07 10.03 -0.88
N GLN A 62 13.45 10.88 -1.84
CA GLN A 62 12.56 11.28 -2.94
C GLN A 62 12.00 10.10 -3.75
N PHE A 63 12.67 8.94 -3.75
CA PHE A 63 12.22 7.74 -4.46
C PHE A 63 11.33 6.83 -3.59
N ARG A 64 11.25 7.08 -2.27
CA ARG A 64 10.48 6.26 -1.33
C ARG A 64 9.01 6.12 -1.73
N PRO A 65 8.31 7.18 -2.17
CA PRO A 65 6.91 7.05 -2.56
C PRO A 65 6.73 6.05 -3.70
N TYR A 66 7.55 6.20 -4.75
CA TYR A 66 7.49 5.36 -5.93
C TYR A 66 7.78 3.89 -5.61
N ILE A 67 8.84 3.61 -4.85
CA ILE A 67 9.21 2.23 -4.49
C ILE A 67 8.13 1.59 -3.61
N THR A 68 7.54 2.36 -2.69
CA THR A 68 6.44 1.90 -1.81
C THR A 68 5.21 1.53 -2.63
N MET A 69 4.81 2.38 -3.58
CA MET A 69 3.70 2.08 -4.50
C MET A 69 3.97 0.85 -5.35
N MET A 70 5.18 0.71 -5.92
CA MET A 70 5.53 -0.45 -6.73
C MET A 70 5.48 -1.76 -5.93
N ARG A 71 5.95 -1.74 -4.67
CA ARG A 71 5.85 -2.88 -3.75
C ARG A 71 4.40 -3.26 -3.47
N ALA A 72 3.57 -2.27 -3.14
CA ALA A 72 2.14 -2.47 -2.85
C ALA A 72 1.38 -3.00 -4.05
N ARG A 73 1.68 -2.48 -5.25
CA ARG A 73 1.14 -2.98 -6.51
C ARG A 73 1.47 -4.45 -6.71
N ALA A 74 2.72 -4.85 -6.49
CA ALA A 74 3.13 -6.25 -6.62
C ALA A 74 2.47 -7.17 -5.58
N LEU A 75 2.39 -6.73 -4.31
CA LEU A 75 1.68 -7.46 -3.25
C LEU A 75 0.21 -7.66 -3.60
N ALA A 76 -0.45 -6.60 -4.06
CA ALA A 76 -1.85 -6.67 -4.46
C ALA A 76 -2.05 -7.60 -5.66
N SER A 77 -1.21 -7.50 -6.69
CA SER A 77 -1.29 -8.37 -7.86
C SER A 77 -1.04 -9.84 -7.53
N GLN A 78 -0.08 -10.14 -6.64
CA GLN A 78 0.15 -11.49 -6.15
C GLN A 78 -1.08 -12.03 -5.41
N ALA A 79 -1.59 -11.28 -4.43
CA ALA A 79 -2.77 -11.69 -3.67
C ALA A 79 -3.99 -11.92 -4.58
N LEU A 80 -4.14 -11.16 -5.68
CA LEU A 80 -5.20 -11.40 -6.66
C LEU A 80 -4.97 -12.67 -7.47
N ALA A 81 -3.72 -12.99 -7.83
CA ALA A 81 -3.37 -14.25 -8.49
C ALA A 81 -3.68 -15.46 -7.59
N ASP A 82 -3.51 -15.29 -6.28
CA ASP A 82 -3.85 -16.28 -5.25
C ASP A 82 -5.34 -16.29 -4.85
N ASN A 83 -6.17 -15.48 -5.52
CA ASN A 83 -7.60 -15.33 -5.26
C ASN A 83 -7.94 -14.83 -3.84
N GLU A 84 -7.08 -13.97 -3.29
CA GLU A 84 -7.19 -13.32 -1.97
C GLU A 84 -7.44 -11.80 -2.10
N PRO A 85 -8.60 -11.35 -2.61
CA PRO A 85 -8.84 -9.93 -2.89
C PRO A 85 -8.86 -9.05 -1.63
N LYS A 86 -9.14 -9.62 -0.45
CA LYS A 86 -9.04 -8.91 0.83
C LYS A 86 -7.59 -8.61 1.21
N ALA A 87 -6.68 -9.55 0.97
CA ALA A 87 -5.25 -9.34 1.19
C ALA A 87 -4.70 -8.30 0.22
N ALA A 88 -5.17 -8.31 -1.03
CA ALA A 88 -4.83 -7.29 -2.02
C ALA A 88 -5.26 -5.88 -1.58
N LEU A 89 -6.50 -5.73 -1.10
CA LEU A 89 -6.99 -4.46 -0.56
C LEU A 89 -6.16 -3.99 0.63
N HIS A 90 -5.89 -4.89 1.57
CA HIS A 90 -5.10 -4.59 2.76
C HIS A 90 -3.69 -4.08 2.41
N ALA A 91 -3.01 -4.72 1.46
CA ALA A 91 -1.68 -4.30 1.01
C ALA A 91 -1.68 -2.89 0.40
N ILE A 92 -2.75 -2.52 -0.32
CA ILE A 92 -2.90 -1.17 -0.90
C ILE A 92 -3.16 -0.15 0.20
N ASP A 93 -4.08 -0.43 1.13
CA ASP A 93 -4.41 0.48 2.23
C ASP A 93 -3.20 0.72 3.15
N GLU A 94 -2.44 -0.32 3.49
CA GLU A 94 -1.21 -0.20 4.28
C GLU A 94 -0.18 0.70 3.59
N ALA A 95 -0.05 0.60 2.27
CA ALA A 95 0.86 1.44 1.50
C ALA A 95 0.39 2.89 1.45
N ILE A 96 -0.91 3.15 1.27
CA ILE A 96 -1.47 4.50 1.32
C ILE A 96 -1.20 5.14 2.68
N GLU A 97 -1.41 4.42 3.77
CA GLU A 97 -1.13 4.95 5.12
C GLU A 97 0.37 5.13 5.38
N THR A 98 1.22 4.25 4.85
CA THR A 98 2.68 4.43 4.88
C THR A 98 3.09 5.72 4.16
N LEU A 99 2.52 5.98 2.98
CA LEU A 99 2.78 7.21 2.22
C LEU A 99 2.25 8.44 2.96
N ARG A 100 1.06 8.35 3.58
CA ARG A 100 0.53 9.44 4.39
C ARG A 100 1.50 9.81 5.51
N GLY A 101 2.00 8.81 6.24
CA GLY A 101 3.01 9.00 7.27
C GLY A 101 4.29 9.65 6.73
N TYR A 102 4.76 9.23 5.55
CA TYR A 102 5.92 9.83 4.90
C TYR A 102 5.72 11.31 4.56
N PHE A 103 4.62 11.68 3.90
CA PHE A 103 4.35 13.07 3.53
C PHE A 103 4.09 13.97 4.74
N SER A 104 3.46 13.45 5.80
CA SER A 104 3.29 14.19 7.05
C SER A 104 4.60 14.46 7.78
N GLN A 105 5.57 13.54 7.72
CA GLN A 105 6.92 13.75 8.30
C GLN A 105 7.75 14.79 7.54
N GLN A 106 7.42 15.04 6.27
CA GLN A 106 8.12 16.00 5.39
C GLN A 106 7.41 17.37 5.35
N ASP A 107 6.49 17.64 6.28
CA ASP A 107 5.63 18.84 6.31
C ASP A 107 4.91 19.11 4.96
N SER A 108 4.69 18.04 4.19
CA SER A 108 4.23 18.08 2.80
C SER A 108 2.88 17.38 2.64
N SER A 109 2.01 17.49 3.65
CA SER A 109 0.70 16.83 3.65
C SER A 109 -0.16 17.24 2.44
N ASP A 110 -0.03 18.46 1.95
CA ASP A 110 -0.74 18.94 0.76
C ASP A 110 -0.32 18.20 -0.53
N LEU A 111 0.90 17.65 -0.57
CA LEU A 111 1.42 16.90 -1.71
C LEU A 111 0.94 15.43 -1.71
N PHE A 112 0.44 14.92 -0.58
CA PHE A 112 -0.03 13.54 -0.48
C PHE A 112 -1.16 13.24 -1.47
N ASP A 113 -2.17 14.11 -1.54
CA ASP A 113 -3.31 13.92 -2.45
C ASP A 113 -2.95 14.16 -3.92
N MET A 114 -1.88 14.91 -4.16
CA MET A 114 -1.37 15.23 -5.50
C MET A 114 -0.33 14.22 -6.00
N SER A 115 0.17 13.33 -5.14
CA SER A 115 1.15 12.30 -5.50
C SER A 115 0.54 11.30 -6.47
N GLY A 116 1.20 11.11 -7.62
CA GLY A 116 0.78 10.12 -8.63
C GLY A 116 0.79 8.70 -8.08
N GLU A 117 1.68 8.40 -7.14
CA GLU A 117 1.74 7.13 -6.43
C GLU A 117 0.50 6.87 -5.59
N VAL A 118 0.06 7.87 -4.82
CA VAL A 118 -1.16 7.78 -3.99
C VAL A 118 -2.39 7.67 -4.87
N GLN A 119 -2.46 8.44 -5.97
CA GLN A 119 -3.57 8.37 -6.93
C GLN A 119 -3.66 6.99 -7.57
N MET A 120 -2.54 6.42 -8.02
CA MET A 120 -2.50 5.06 -8.58
C MET A 120 -2.98 4.01 -7.57
N LEU A 121 -2.54 4.10 -6.31
CA LEU A 121 -2.99 3.16 -5.26
C LEU A 121 -4.48 3.29 -4.98
N ARG A 122 -5.03 4.52 -4.97
CA ARG A 122 -6.48 4.75 -4.82
C ARG A 122 -7.27 4.18 -5.98
N GLU A 123 -6.82 4.38 -7.21
CA GLU A 123 -7.46 3.80 -8.41
C GLU A 123 -7.46 2.27 -8.35
N MET A 124 -6.33 1.66 -7.95
CA MET A 124 -6.24 0.22 -7.76
C MET A 124 -7.22 -0.26 -6.69
N ARG A 125 -7.24 0.40 -5.52
CA ARG A 125 -8.18 0.10 -4.42
C ARG A 125 -9.63 0.13 -4.90
N ASP A 126 -10.02 1.22 -5.56
CA ASP A 126 -11.40 1.46 -6.00
C ASP A 126 -11.82 0.46 -7.10
N SER A 127 -10.87 -0.08 -7.88
CA SER A 127 -11.13 -1.15 -8.84
C SER A 127 -11.36 -2.53 -8.20
N LEU A 128 -10.85 -2.74 -6.98
CA LEU A 128 -10.96 -4.00 -6.23
C LEU A 128 -12.19 -4.05 -5.33
N VAL A 129 -12.61 -2.91 -4.77
CA VAL A 129 -13.78 -2.82 -3.88
C VAL A 129 -15.04 -3.47 -4.48
N PRO A 130 -15.42 -3.23 -5.76
CA PRO A 130 -16.62 -3.84 -6.36
C PRO A 130 -16.51 -5.35 -6.59
N LYS A 131 -15.30 -5.90 -6.62
CA LYS A 131 -15.03 -7.33 -6.89
C LYS A 131 -14.98 -8.18 -5.63
N LEU A 132 -14.99 -7.54 -4.46
CA LEU A 132 -15.00 -8.26 -3.20
C LEU A 132 -16.38 -8.91 -3.00
N PRO A 133 -16.45 -10.20 -2.63
CA PRO A 133 -17.67 -10.76 -2.09
C PRO A 133 -18.04 -9.91 -0.88
N VAL A 134 -19.22 -9.29 -0.92
CA VAL A 134 -19.75 -8.56 0.23
C VAL A 134 -19.72 -9.55 1.39
N SER A 135 -18.93 -9.27 2.44
CA SER A 135 -18.91 -10.18 3.59
C SER A 135 -20.33 -10.26 4.14
N GLN A 136 -20.79 -11.42 4.61
CA GLN A 136 -22.14 -11.55 5.19
C GLN A 136 -22.41 -10.45 6.23
N LYS A 137 -21.40 -10.10 7.04
CA LYS A 137 -21.45 -9.00 8.01
C LYS A 137 -21.64 -7.63 7.33
N SER A 138 -20.96 -7.35 6.22
CA SER A 138 -21.14 -6.12 5.44
C SER A 138 -22.48 -6.07 4.73
N GLU A 139 -22.97 -7.19 4.20
CA GLU A 139 -24.28 -7.29 3.56
C GLU A 139 -25.40 -7.04 4.58
N LEU A 140 -25.28 -7.66 5.76
CA LEU A 140 -26.19 -7.43 6.89
C LEU A 140 -26.16 -5.98 7.36
N ARG A 141 -24.99 -5.32 7.42
CA ARG A 141 -24.89 -3.89 7.76
C ARG A 141 -25.58 -3.02 6.72
N GLN A 142 -25.43 -3.33 5.44
CA GLN A 142 -26.07 -2.59 4.36
C GLN A 142 -27.59 -2.78 4.36
N ARG A 143 -28.06 -4.01 4.61
CA ARG A 143 -29.50 -4.31 4.78
C ARG A 143 -30.08 -3.62 6.01
N LEU A 144 -29.32 -3.57 7.11
CA LEU A 144 -29.72 -2.88 8.34
C LEU A 144 -29.88 -1.38 8.09
N GLN A 145 -28.91 -0.76 7.40
CA GLN A 145 -28.96 0.65 7.06
C GLN A 145 -30.18 0.99 6.19
N ARG A 146 -30.46 0.18 5.16
CA ARG A 146 -31.67 0.34 4.34
C ARG A 146 -32.96 0.18 5.16
N ALA A 147 -33.01 -0.81 6.05
CA ALA A 147 -34.18 -1.01 6.92
C ALA A 147 -34.43 0.19 7.86
N ILE A 148 -33.38 0.89 8.30
CA ILE A 148 -33.49 2.13 9.08
C ILE A 148 -33.99 3.27 8.19
N GLU A 149 -33.45 3.43 6.99
CA GLU A 149 -33.85 4.45 6.02
C GLU A 149 -35.31 4.28 5.57
N ASP A 150 -35.77 3.04 5.42
CA ASP A 150 -37.15 2.68 5.07
C ASP A 150 -38.10 2.65 6.28
N GLU A 151 -37.63 3.08 7.47
CA GLU A 151 -38.37 3.05 8.75
C GLU A 151 -38.93 1.66 9.13
N ASN A 152 -38.35 0.60 8.58
CA ASN A 152 -38.68 -0.79 8.91
C ASN A 152 -37.90 -1.25 10.15
N TYR A 153 -38.30 -0.70 11.30
CA TYR A 153 -37.62 -0.92 12.58
C TYR A 153 -37.66 -2.38 13.05
N GLU A 154 -38.66 -3.17 12.63
CA GLU A 154 -38.75 -4.60 12.93
C GLU A 154 -37.63 -5.37 12.21
N LEU A 155 -37.49 -5.15 10.90
CA LEU A 155 -36.39 -5.74 10.12
C LEU A 155 -35.03 -5.23 10.61
N ALA A 156 -34.92 -3.95 10.98
CA ALA A 156 -33.69 -3.41 11.55
C ALA A 156 -33.30 -4.09 12.88
N SER A 157 -34.27 -4.42 13.74
CA SER A 157 -33.98 -5.14 14.99
C SER A 157 -33.44 -6.54 14.72
N ILE A 158 -34.07 -7.28 13.80
CA ILE A 158 -33.66 -8.64 13.43
C ILE A 158 -32.24 -8.63 12.84
N LEU A 159 -31.98 -7.75 11.87
CA LEU A 159 -30.66 -7.63 11.24
C LEU A 159 -29.57 -7.22 12.23
N ARG A 160 -29.90 -6.40 13.23
CA ARG A 160 -28.96 -6.01 14.29
C ARG A 160 -28.60 -7.17 15.21
N ASP A 161 -29.57 -8.05 15.51
CA ASP A 161 -29.33 -9.23 16.33
C ASP A 161 -28.56 -10.31 15.56
N GLU A 162 -28.87 -10.52 14.28
CA GLU A 162 -28.06 -11.37 13.37
C GLU A 162 -26.61 -10.89 13.29
N LEU A 163 -26.38 -9.56 13.26
CA LEU A 163 -25.04 -8.97 13.24
C LEU A 163 -24.23 -9.25 14.51
N LYS A 164 -24.89 -9.37 15.67
CA LYS A 164 -24.25 -9.70 16.94
C LYS A 164 -23.88 -11.17 17.06
N MET A 165 -24.55 -12.06 16.31
CA MET A 165 -24.30 -13.50 16.36
C MET A 165 -23.15 -13.95 15.44
N LEU A 166 -22.67 -13.08 14.55
CA LEU A 166 -21.52 -13.37 13.70
C LEU A 166 -20.19 -13.22 14.47
N PRO A 167 -19.31 -14.24 14.47
CA PRO A 167 -17.96 -14.10 14.99
C PRO A 167 -17.15 -13.06 14.19
N ASP A 168 -16.11 -12.51 14.81
CA ASP A 168 -15.26 -11.46 14.21
C ASP A 168 -14.47 -11.93 12.98
#